data_AF-A0A2J4XYP4-F1
#
_entry.id   AF-A0A2J4XYP4-F1
#
_cell.length_a   1.000
_cell.length_b   1.000
_cell.length_c   1.000
_cell.angle_alpha   90.00
_cell.angle_beta   90.00
_cell.angle_gamma   90.00
#
_symmetry.space_group_name_H-M   'P 1'
#
loop_
_entity.id
_entity.type
_entity.pdbx_description
1 polymer ?
#
loop_
_entity_poly.entity_id
_entity_poly.type
_entity_poly.pdbx_seq_one_letter_code
_entity_poly.pdbx_strand_id
1 'polypeptide(L)'
;SQDNARLFHLVLAGATQNQMLLATVERIWLQMDSSPLWQQFNVHIASRAYRLKWLGDRQTLLAALRRRDVMGAWQAMWQHLENVKNSLLELSDEDAPDFDGYLFESVPIFQGKLV
;
A
#
# COMPACT_ATOMS: atom_id res chain seq x y z
N SER A 1 3.51 13.16 -4.38
CA SER A 1 2.79 13.63 -3.19
C SER A 1 1.85 12.53 -2.70
N GLN A 2 1.38 12.63 -1.46
CA GLN A 2 0.33 11.79 -0.89
C GLN A 2 -0.96 11.88 -1.72
N ASP A 3 -1.30 13.08 -2.22
CA ASP A 3 -2.46 13.29 -3.09
C ASP A 3 -2.42 12.40 -4.35
N ASN A 4 -1.25 12.28 -4.99
CA ASN A 4 -1.10 11.41 -6.16
C ASN A 4 -1.24 9.92 -5.79
N ALA A 5 -0.85 9.52 -4.58
CA ALA A 5 -1.07 8.16 -4.09
C ALA A 5 -2.56 7.93 -3.83
N ARG A 6 -3.25 8.89 -3.20
CA ARG A 6 -4.70 8.83 -2.99
C ARG A 6 -5.48 8.72 -4.29
N LEU A 7 -5.20 9.61 -5.24
CA LEU A 7 -5.85 9.59 -6.57
C LEU A 7 -5.63 8.27 -7.30
N PHE A 8 -4.42 7.70 -7.24
CA PHE A 8 -4.12 6.40 -7.86
C PHE A 8 -5.05 5.29 -7.34
N HIS A 9 -5.19 5.15 -6.02
CA HIS A 9 -6.05 4.12 -5.42
C HIS A 9 -7.54 4.37 -5.69
N LEU A 10 -8.00 5.63 -5.65
CA LEU A 10 -9.38 5.99 -5.93
C LEU A 10 -9.76 5.71 -7.39
N VAL A 11 -8.88 6.00 -8.35
CA VAL A 11 -9.11 5.68 -9.76
C VAL A 11 -9.20 4.17 -9.98
N LEU A 12 -8.33 3.38 -9.34
CA LEU A 12 -8.41 1.92 -9.41
C LEU A 12 -9.71 1.38 -8.82
N ALA A 13 -10.11 1.85 -7.64
CA ALA A 13 -11.35 1.44 -7.00
C ALA A 13 -12.57 1.83 -7.84
N GLY A 14 -12.61 3.06 -8.36
CA GLY A 14 -13.68 3.54 -9.24
C GLY A 14 -13.78 2.75 -10.55
N ALA A 15 -12.65 2.30 -11.12
CA ALA A 15 -12.62 1.48 -12.33
C ALA A 15 -13.28 0.10 -12.16
N THR A 16 -13.44 -0.39 -10.93
CA THR A 16 -14.16 -1.64 -10.65
C THR A 16 -15.67 -1.52 -10.79
N GLN A 17 -16.20 -0.29 -10.89
CA GLN A 17 -17.64 0.01 -10.83
C GLN A 17 -18.36 -0.51 -9.58
N ASN A 18 -17.60 -0.82 -8.52
CA ASN A 18 -18.13 -1.21 -7.21
C ASN A 18 -18.11 0.01 -6.27
N GLN A 19 -19.28 0.61 -6.06
CA GLN A 19 -19.43 1.80 -5.22
C GLN A 19 -19.07 1.56 -3.76
N MET A 20 -19.33 0.35 -3.25
CA MET A 20 -18.94 0.00 -1.88
C MET A 20 -17.42 0.00 -1.76
N LEU A 21 -16.71 -0.63 -2.70
CA LEU A 21 -15.25 -0.68 -2.69
C LEU A 21 -14.63 0.73 -2.79
N LEU A 22 -15.16 1.59 -3.66
CA LEU A 22 -14.72 2.98 -3.75
C LEU A 22 -14.91 3.71 -2.41
N ALA A 23 -16.10 3.62 -1.82
CA ALA A 23 -16.40 4.26 -0.53
C ALA A 23 -15.50 3.73 0.60
N THR A 24 -15.15 2.44 0.59
CA THR A 24 -14.19 1.86 1.54
C THR A 24 -12.80 2.48 1.37
N VAL A 25 -12.29 2.59 0.13
CA VAL A 25 -10.97 3.20 -0.12
C VAL A 25 -10.97 4.68 0.28
N GLU A 26 -12.04 5.43 0.00
CA GLU A 26 -12.20 6.81 0.47
C GLU A 26 -12.16 6.92 1.99
N ARG A 27 -12.87 6.02 2.68
CA ARG A 27 -12.91 5.96 4.14
C ARG A 27 -11.53 5.69 4.75
N ILE A 28 -10.76 4.77 4.15
CA ILE A 28 -9.39 4.48 4.58
C ILE A 28 -8.51 5.73 4.46
N TRP A 29 -8.57 6.44 3.34
CA TRP A 29 -7.82 7.69 3.17
C TRP A 29 -8.22 8.76 4.18
N LEU A 30 -9.52 8.92 4.44
CA LEU A 30 -10.01 9.86 5.45
C LEU A 30 -9.46 9.53 6.85
N GLN A 31 -9.46 8.25 7.23
CA GLN A 31 -8.92 7.80 8.51
C GLN A 31 -7.42 8.05 8.61
N MET A 32 -6.67 7.72 7.54
CA MET A 32 -5.23 7.99 7.47
C MET A 32 -4.94 9.50 7.59
N ASP A 33 -5.61 10.36 6.81
CA ASP A 33 -5.40 11.81 6.85
C ASP A 33 -5.68 12.41 8.24
N SER A 34 -6.64 11.83 8.97
CA SER A 34 -6.98 12.23 10.35
C SER A 34 -6.07 11.65 11.44
N SER A 35 -5.21 10.68 11.12
CA SER A 35 -4.38 9.98 12.10
C SER A 35 -3.11 10.77 12.42
N PRO A 36 -2.87 11.16 13.69
CA PRO A 36 -1.61 11.81 14.09
C PRO A 36 -0.38 10.93 13.82
N LEU A 37 -0.51 9.61 14.01
CA LEU A 37 0.55 8.64 13.70
C LEU A 37 0.90 8.67 12.21
N TRP A 38 -0.10 8.68 11.34
CA TRP A 38 0.12 8.76 9.89
C TRP A 38 0.74 10.09 9.47
N GLN A 39 0.38 11.20 10.13
CA GLN A 39 0.97 12.51 9.86
C GLN A 39 2.46 12.55 10.23
N GLN A 40 2.84 11.99 11.39
CA GLN A 40 4.25 11.85 11.78
C GLN A 40 5.01 10.97 10.79
N PHE A 41 4.42 9.83 10.44
CA PHE A 41 5.01 8.89 9.50
C PHE A 41 5.23 9.51 8.10
N ASN A 42 4.25 10.26 7.60
CA ASN A 42 4.31 10.91 6.28
C ASN A 42 5.53 11.80 6.11
N VAL A 43 6.04 12.41 7.17
CA VAL A 43 7.25 13.24 7.12
C VAL A 43 8.47 12.40 6.70
N HIS A 44 8.57 11.16 7.18
CA HIS A 44 9.69 10.26 6.89
C HIS A 44 9.58 9.64 5.49
N ILE A 45 8.40 9.15 5.10
CA ILE A 45 8.17 8.59 3.75
C ILE A 45 8.08 9.64 2.64
N ALA A 46 7.96 10.92 3.01
CA ALA A 46 8.15 12.03 2.08
C ALA A 46 9.63 12.17 1.64
N SER A 47 10.56 11.31 2.08
CA SER A 47 11.91 11.29 1.49
C SER A 47 11.88 10.90 0.00
N ARG A 48 12.88 11.37 -0.76
CA ARG A 48 12.98 11.07 -2.20
C ARG A 48 13.12 9.56 -2.47
N ALA A 49 13.80 8.83 -1.59
CA ALA A 49 14.07 7.41 -1.76
C ALA A 49 12.77 6.58 -1.72
N TYR A 50 11.95 6.72 -0.67
CA TYR A 50 10.68 5.99 -0.54
C TYR A 50 9.70 6.34 -1.65
N ARG A 51 9.61 7.62 -2.04
CA ARG A 51 8.76 8.04 -3.17
C ARG A 51 9.13 7.35 -4.48
N LEU A 52 10.42 7.15 -4.76
CA LEU A 52 10.87 6.47 -5.98
C LEU A 52 10.57 4.96 -5.91
N LYS A 53 10.80 4.32 -4.76
CA LYS A 53 10.46 2.89 -4.54
C LYS A 53 8.97 2.64 -4.81
N TRP A 54 8.08 3.40 -4.17
CA TRP A 54 6.63 3.24 -4.33
C TRP A 54 6.11 3.72 -5.70
N LEU A 55 6.84 4.60 -6.40
CA LEU A 55 6.52 4.91 -7.79
C LEU A 55 6.77 3.69 -8.69
N GLY A 56 7.87 2.97 -8.50
CA GLY A 56 8.18 1.74 -9.25
C GLY A 56 7.12 0.65 -9.06
N ASP A 57 6.65 0.45 -7.83
CA ASP A 57 5.59 -0.52 -7.53
C ASP A 57 4.31 -0.21 -8.33
N ARG A 58 3.88 1.06 -8.32
CA ARG A 58 2.69 1.52 -9.04
C ARG A 58 2.84 1.44 -10.56
N GLN A 59 4.04 1.68 -11.09
CA GLN A 59 4.32 1.50 -12.52
C GLN A 59 4.18 0.03 -12.92
N THR A 60 4.64 -0.89 -12.07
CA THR A 60 4.51 -2.34 -12.29
C THR A 60 3.04 -2.77 -12.31
N LEU A 61 2.26 -2.31 -11.33
CA LEU A 61 0.83 -2.54 -11.28
C LEU A 61 0.10 -1.97 -12.51
N LEU A 62 0.40 -0.73 -12.90
CA LEU A 62 -0.18 -0.10 -14.08
C LEU A 62 0.15 -0.86 -15.36
N ALA A 63 1.38 -1.36 -15.50
CA ALA A 63 1.77 -2.17 -16.65
C ALA A 63 0.96 -3.48 -16.72
N ALA A 64 0.78 -4.18 -15.60
CA ALA A 64 -0.04 -5.40 -15.55
C ALA A 64 -1.51 -5.13 -15.90
N LEU A 65 -2.09 -4.07 -15.35
CA LEU A 65 -3.47 -3.65 -15.66
C LEU A 65 -3.65 -3.31 -17.15
N ARG A 66 -2.69 -2.59 -17.75
CA ARG A 66 -2.74 -2.27 -19.19
C ARG A 66 -2.70 -3.50 -20.09
N ARG A 67 -2.01 -4.57 -19.67
CA ARG A 67 -1.98 -5.86 -20.38
C ARG A 67 -3.20 -6.73 -20.09
N ARG A 68 -4.11 -6.31 -19.20
CA ARG A 68 -5.21 -7.14 -18.67
C ARG A 68 -4.71 -8.43 -17.99
N ASP A 69 -3.52 -8.37 -17.41
CA ASP A 69 -2.92 -9.48 -16.67
C ASP A 69 -3.45 -9.48 -15.24
N VAL A 70 -4.49 -10.29 -15.00
CA VAL A 70 -5.19 -10.35 -13.71
C VAL A 70 -4.26 -10.79 -12.59
N MET A 71 -3.51 -11.88 -12.81
CA MET A 71 -2.60 -12.42 -11.80
C MET A 71 -1.42 -11.49 -11.55
N GLY A 72 -0.87 -10.90 -12.61
CA GLY A 72 0.20 -9.92 -12.49
C GLY A 72 -0.24 -8.65 -11.74
N ALA A 73 -1.47 -8.17 -11.98
CA ALA A 73 -2.00 -7.00 -11.28
C ALA A 73 -2.24 -7.31 -9.78
N TRP A 74 -2.79 -8.49 -9.48
CA TRP A 74 -2.98 -8.92 -8.10
C TRP A 74 -1.64 -9.05 -7.36
N GLN A 75 -0.65 -9.71 -7.96
CA GLN A 75 0.67 -9.87 -7.37
C GLN A 75 1.38 -8.52 -7.19
N ALA A 76 1.28 -7.61 -8.17
CA ALA A 76 1.87 -6.29 -8.08
C ALA A 76 1.26 -5.43 -6.96
N MET A 77 -0.07 -5.49 -6.77
CA MET A 77 -0.72 -4.80 -5.66
C MET A 77 -0.32 -5.41 -4.32
N TRP A 78 -0.29 -6.75 -4.21
CA TRP A 78 0.14 -7.41 -2.98
C TRP A 78 1.58 -7.03 -2.60
N GLN A 79 2.51 -7.10 -3.57
CA GLN A 79 3.90 -6.72 -3.34
C GLN A 79 4.04 -5.23 -2.97
N HIS A 80 3.22 -4.35 -3.56
CA HIS A 80 3.19 -2.95 -3.17
C HIS A 80 2.80 -2.77 -1.69
N LEU A 81 1.76 -3.49 -1.22
CA LEU A 81 1.33 -3.43 0.17
C LEU A 81 2.41 -3.98 1.12
N GLU A 82 3.09 -5.08 0.78
CA GLU A 82 4.21 -5.59 1.59
C GLU A 82 5.38 -4.60 1.64
N ASN A 83 5.70 -3.93 0.53
CA ASN A 83 6.75 -2.91 0.51
C ASN A 83 6.38 -1.71 1.39
N VAL A 84 5.12 -1.30 1.40
CA VAL A 84 4.61 -0.24 2.28
C VAL A 84 4.71 -0.67 3.74
N LYS A 85 4.26 -1.89 4.08
CA LYS A 85 4.35 -2.47 5.42
C LYS A 85 5.78 -2.52 5.93
N ASN A 86 6.71 -3.03 5.13
CA ASN A 86 8.12 -3.10 5.52
C ASN A 86 8.72 -1.70 5.72
N SER A 87 8.37 -0.74 4.86
CA SER A 87 8.81 0.65 5.04
C SER A 87 8.23 1.27 6.32
N LEU A 88 7.00 0.91 6.69
CA LEU A 88 6.36 1.32 7.94
C LEU A 88 7.10 0.76 9.16
N LEU A 89 7.42 -0.53 9.15
CA LEU A 89 8.17 -1.19 10.22
C LEU A 89 9.58 -0.62 10.36
N GLU A 90 10.33 -0.47 9.27
CA GLU A 90 11.69 0.12 9.25
C GLU A 90 11.77 1.52 9.88
N LEU A 91 10.68 2.28 9.78
CA LEU A 91 10.58 3.66 10.26
C LEU A 91 9.88 3.76 11.62
N SER A 92 9.36 2.65 12.14
CA SER A 92 8.77 2.60 13.47
C SER A 92 9.88 2.51 14.51
N ASP A 93 9.68 3.17 15.64
CA ASP A 93 10.60 3.11 16.77
C ASP A 93 10.36 1.79 17.52
N GLU A 94 11.22 0.80 17.30
CA GLU A 94 11.11 -0.52 17.94
C GLU A 94 11.32 -0.46 19.46
N ASP A 95 11.99 0.59 19.95
CA ASP A 95 12.28 0.80 21.37
C ASP A 95 11.16 1.59 22.08
N ALA A 96 10.12 2.03 21.35
CA ALA A 96 9.01 2.75 21.94
C ALA A 96 8.19 1.80 22.86
N PRO A 97 7.87 2.22 24.10
CA PRO A 97 7.22 1.35 25.09
C PRO A 97 5.81 0.89 24.70
N ASP A 98 5.21 1.48 23.66
CA ASP A 98 3.91 1.15 23.09
C ASP A 98 3.98 0.46 21.71
N PHE A 99 5.18 0.08 21.25
CA PHE A 99 5.36 -0.62 19.97
C PHE A 99 4.98 -2.12 20.05
N ASP A 100 3.99 -2.55 19.27
CA ASP A 100 3.59 -3.96 19.13
C ASP A 100 4.05 -4.54 17.78
N GLY A 101 5.34 -4.86 17.68
CA GLY A 101 5.96 -5.39 16.45
C GLY A 101 5.53 -6.81 16.07
N TYR A 102 4.96 -7.59 17.00
CA TYR A 102 4.61 -8.99 16.79
C TYR A 102 3.30 -9.20 16.01
N LEU A 103 2.45 -8.16 15.89
CA LEU A 103 1.15 -8.26 15.23
C LEU A 103 1.23 -8.28 13.68
N PHE A 104 2.37 -7.88 13.09
CA PHE A 104 2.49 -7.58 11.66
C PHE A 104 3.37 -8.56 10.85
N GLU A 105 3.74 -9.70 11.42
CA GLU A 105 4.43 -10.76 10.68
C GLU A 105 3.54 -11.29 9.54
N SER A 106 4.05 -11.23 8.31
CA SER A 106 3.32 -11.68 7.12
C SER A 106 3.25 -13.21 7.07
N VAL A 107 2.04 -13.76 6.91
CA VAL A 107 1.85 -15.16 6.53
C VAL A 107 2.18 -15.30 5.04
N PRO A 108 3.13 -16.16 4.63
CA PRO A 108 3.45 -16.34 3.22
C PRO A 108 2.22 -16.85 2.47
N ILE A 109 1.86 -16.19 1.37
CA ILE A 109 0.80 -16.69 0.50
C ILE A 109 1.28 -17.99 -0.11
N PHE A 110 0.51 -19.05 0.07
CA PHE A 110 0.77 -20.37 -0.48
C PHE A 110 1.07 -20.29 -1.98
N GLN A 111 2.34 -20.48 -2.36
CA GLN A 111 2.75 -20.65 -3.76
C GLN A 111 2.41 -22.09 -4.18
N GLY A 112 1.14 -22.35 -4.43
CA GLY A 112 0.68 -23.66 -4.86
C GLY A 112 1.42 -24.12 -6.13
N LYS A 113 2.36 -25.06 -5.98
CA LYS A 113 2.61 -26.05 -7.03
C LYS A 113 1.43 -27.01 -6.96
N LEU A 114 0.60 -26.99 -8.00
CA LEU A 114 -0.30 -28.11 -8.29
C LEU A 114 0.60 -29.34 -8.52
N VAL A 115 0.47 -30.34 -7.65
CA VAL A 115 0.94 -31.71 -7.90
C VAL A 115 -0.16 -32.44 -8.66
#